data_AF-A0A1B7V818-F1
#
_entry.id   AF-A0A1B7V818-F1
#
_cell.length_a   1.000
_cell.length_b   1.000
_cell.length_c   1.000
_cell.angle_alpha   90.00
_cell.angle_beta   90.00
_cell.angle_gamma   90.00
#
_symmetry.space_group_name_H-M   'P 1'
#
loop_
_entity.id
_entity.type
_entity.pdbx_description
1 polymer ?
#
loop_
_entity_poly.entity_id
_entity_poly.type
_entity_poly.pdbx_seq_one_letter_code
_entity_poly.pdbx_strand_id
1 'polypeptide(L)'
;MSTTNRNPLVHGSNLEQKENHRKKYRDAQSRKFLQEIRIEYDKWHLANVELVGPTSTSTPTENDDTIISKRVELLSKYKDFLDQQHYAEKFDSRSNLHSSVLEEFLYYLFRDLAKDFGENALIGKSHTFKDIFFVPPKYAEMLKRPYARIEKKDHDFVIGATIEASFEAVTPPPEAEENSGEMLALLKEEPGNYSDVTVTGNTETHIFDIPVIVIECKTYLDKTMLEGSSRAAEDLKARNPNSLYIVLMEWIKLTSDVNLRKYKVDQIYVLRQQKNTDREFRYEETYVKNPINPTVVQHLFNKVRKHLTMDWTGGIEYGIQRGWLIEE
;
A
#
# COMPACT_ATOMS: atom_id res chain seq x y z
N MET A 1 -0.04 5.54 -18.18
CA MET A 1 -0.04 4.05 -18.13
C MET A 1 -1.49 3.60 -18.09
N SER A 2 -1.87 2.60 -18.89
CA SER A 2 -3.18 1.97 -18.75
C SER A 2 -3.32 1.38 -17.34
N THR A 3 -4.49 1.55 -16.71
CA THR A 3 -4.84 0.92 -15.41
C THR A 3 -4.72 -0.62 -15.46
N THR A 4 -4.67 -1.21 -16.66
CA THR A 4 -4.57 -2.65 -16.92
C THR A 4 -3.25 -3.32 -16.54
N ASN A 5 -2.19 -2.58 -16.18
CA ASN A 5 -0.89 -3.17 -15.80
C ASN A 5 -0.68 -3.33 -14.28
N ARG A 6 -1.70 -3.04 -13.45
CA ARG A 6 -1.59 -3.17 -12.00
C ARG A 6 -1.82 -4.62 -11.59
N ASN A 7 -0.84 -5.20 -10.91
CA ASN A 7 -0.95 -6.54 -10.36
C ASN A 7 -1.28 -6.46 -8.86
N PRO A 8 -2.55 -6.64 -8.48
CA PRO A 8 -2.95 -6.62 -7.06
C PRO A 8 -2.51 -7.89 -6.31
N LEU A 9 -2.14 -8.97 -7.01
CA LEU A 9 -1.73 -10.26 -6.45
C LEU A 9 -0.22 -10.26 -6.15
N VAL A 10 0.18 -9.38 -5.23
CA VAL A 10 1.58 -9.12 -4.93
C VAL A 10 2.31 -10.32 -4.33
N HIS A 11 1.62 -11.16 -3.55
CA HIS A 11 2.20 -12.38 -2.99
C HIS A 11 2.33 -13.47 -4.05
N GLY A 12 1.30 -13.69 -4.87
CA GLY A 12 1.37 -14.62 -6.00
C GLY A 12 2.51 -14.31 -6.96
N SER A 13 2.71 -13.01 -7.23
CA SER A 13 3.83 -12.49 -8.04
C SER A 13 5.18 -12.68 -7.36
N ASN A 14 5.24 -12.47 -6.05
CA ASN A 14 6.44 -12.68 -5.26
C ASN A 14 6.89 -14.15 -5.28
N LEU A 15 5.94 -15.09 -5.26
CA LEU A 15 6.18 -16.52 -5.45
C LEU A 15 6.68 -16.82 -6.87
N GLU A 16 6.02 -16.29 -7.90
CA GLU A 16 6.40 -16.51 -9.30
C GLU A 16 7.82 -16.02 -9.59
N GLN A 17 8.19 -14.85 -9.04
CA GLN A 17 9.54 -14.31 -9.14
C GLN A 17 10.58 -15.23 -8.47
N LYS A 18 10.24 -15.91 -7.38
CA LYS A 18 11.13 -16.85 -6.68
C LYS A 18 11.27 -18.16 -7.44
N GLU A 19 10.16 -18.70 -7.95
CA GLU A 19 10.11 -19.90 -8.77
C GLU A 19 10.97 -19.76 -10.03
N ASN A 20 10.90 -18.58 -10.67
CA ASN A 20 11.62 -18.25 -11.90
C ASN A 20 12.98 -17.57 -11.65
N HIS A 21 13.43 -17.48 -10.41
CA HIS A 21 14.64 -16.75 -10.08
C HIS A 21 15.89 -17.40 -10.73
N ARG A 22 16.68 -16.62 -11.47
CA ARG A 22 17.82 -17.16 -12.26
C ARG A 22 18.97 -17.70 -11.41
N LYS A 23 19.24 -17.10 -10.25
CA LYS A 23 20.40 -17.41 -9.38
C LYS A 23 20.05 -18.03 -8.01
N LYS A 24 19.14 -17.43 -7.25
CA LYS A 24 18.63 -17.90 -5.95
C LYS A 24 17.55 -18.99 -6.09
N TYR A 25 17.30 -19.73 -5.00
CA TYR A 25 16.24 -20.74 -4.88
C TYR A 25 16.32 -21.92 -5.87
N ARG A 26 17.52 -22.19 -6.41
CA ARG A 26 17.73 -23.23 -7.41
C ARG A 26 17.95 -24.63 -6.82
N ASP A 27 18.23 -24.72 -5.52
CA ASP A 27 18.45 -25.98 -4.82
C ASP A 27 17.14 -26.79 -4.68
N ALA A 28 17.27 -28.11 -4.55
CA ALA A 28 16.14 -29.03 -4.56
C ALA A 28 15.14 -28.73 -3.43
N GLN A 29 15.63 -28.33 -2.26
CA GLN A 29 14.79 -28.01 -1.11
C GLN A 29 13.99 -26.72 -1.34
N SER A 30 14.63 -25.64 -1.81
CA SER A 30 13.91 -24.40 -2.16
C SER A 30 12.80 -24.65 -3.18
N ARG A 31 13.08 -25.42 -4.24
CA ARG A 31 12.08 -25.73 -5.27
C ARG A 31 10.92 -26.54 -4.73
N LYS A 32 11.21 -27.56 -3.91
CA LYS A 32 10.18 -28.35 -3.23
C LYS A 32 9.28 -27.45 -2.38
N PHE A 33 9.88 -26.61 -1.53
CA PHE A 33 9.11 -25.72 -0.65
C PHE A 33 8.31 -24.68 -1.45
N LEU A 34 8.86 -24.09 -2.50
CA LEU A 34 8.11 -23.17 -3.36
C LEU A 34 6.91 -23.86 -4.03
N GLN A 35 7.07 -25.11 -4.48
CA GLN A 35 5.96 -25.88 -5.05
C GLN A 35 4.86 -26.17 -4.00
N GLU A 36 5.24 -26.55 -2.78
CA GLU A 36 4.31 -26.77 -1.68
C GLU A 36 3.56 -25.47 -1.31
N ILE A 37 4.29 -24.36 -1.22
CA ILE A 37 3.73 -23.03 -0.94
C ILE A 37 2.78 -22.59 -2.06
N ARG A 38 3.14 -22.80 -3.32
CA ARG A 38 2.28 -22.48 -4.47
C ARG A 38 0.94 -23.20 -4.38
N ILE A 39 0.94 -24.49 -4.06
CA ILE A 39 -0.28 -25.29 -3.95
C ILE A 39 -1.22 -24.73 -2.86
N GLU A 40 -0.69 -24.37 -1.70
CA GLU A 40 -1.51 -23.78 -0.63
C GLU A 40 -1.92 -22.33 -0.93
N TYR A 41 -1.06 -21.58 -1.62
CA TYR A 41 -1.38 -20.25 -2.12
C TYR A 41 -2.56 -20.28 -3.09
N ASP A 42 -2.55 -21.19 -4.08
CA ASP A 42 -3.60 -21.27 -5.09
C ASP A 42 -4.96 -21.59 -4.44
N LYS A 43 -4.98 -22.46 -3.41
CA LYS A 43 -6.18 -22.72 -2.60
C LYS A 43 -6.65 -21.46 -1.86
N TRP A 44 -5.72 -20.73 -1.23
CA TRP A 44 -6.03 -19.49 -0.51
C TRP A 44 -6.56 -18.39 -1.44
N HIS A 45 -5.94 -18.25 -2.62
CA HIS A 45 -6.34 -17.31 -3.67
C HIS A 45 -7.75 -17.63 -4.18
N LEU A 46 -7.99 -18.85 -4.64
CA LEU A 46 -9.29 -19.25 -5.19
C LEU A 46 -10.42 -19.07 -4.17
N ALA A 47 -10.21 -19.50 -2.93
CA ALA A 47 -11.21 -19.33 -1.87
C ALA A 47 -11.51 -17.85 -1.55
N ASN A 48 -10.52 -16.97 -1.62
CA ASN A 48 -10.76 -15.52 -1.47
C ASN A 48 -11.47 -14.91 -2.68
N VAL A 49 -11.22 -15.44 -3.88
CA VAL A 49 -11.86 -14.98 -5.11
C VAL A 49 -13.35 -15.33 -5.13
N GLU A 50 -13.75 -16.47 -4.56
CA GLU A 50 -15.15 -16.88 -4.44
C GLU A 50 -15.96 -16.01 -3.48
N LEU A 51 -15.32 -15.41 -2.47
CA LEU A 51 -15.98 -14.51 -1.52
C LEU A 51 -16.23 -13.13 -2.15
N VAL A 52 -17.47 -12.65 -2.11
CA VAL A 52 -17.87 -11.34 -2.63
C VAL A 52 -18.34 -10.44 -1.49
N GLY A 53 -17.77 -9.24 -1.42
CA GLY A 53 -18.05 -8.26 -0.39
C GLY A 53 -17.03 -8.28 0.76
N PRO A 54 -17.24 -7.42 1.78
CA PRO A 54 -18.32 -6.44 1.87
C PRO A 54 -18.12 -5.21 0.96
N THR A 55 -19.17 -4.41 0.81
CA THR A 55 -19.26 -3.27 -0.14
C THR A 55 -19.31 -1.90 0.57
N SER A 56 -19.43 -0.81 -0.18
CA SER A 56 -19.51 0.59 0.30
C SER A 56 -20.77 0.94 1.07
N THR A 57 -21.72 0.02 1.20
CA THR A 57 -22.98 0.27 1.92
C THR A 57 -22.69 0.68 3.37
N SER A 58 -23.24 1.83 3.79
CA SER A 58 -22.89 2.50 5.05
C SER A 58 -23.32 1.75 6.30
N THR A 59 -24.29 0.83 6.18
CA THR A 59 -24.79 0.02 7.29
C THR A 59 -24.09 -1.34 7.28
N PRO A 60 -23.29 -1.67 8.32
CA PRO A 60 -22.74 -3.01 8.47
C PRO A 60 -23.86 -4.06 8.51
N THR A 61 -23.67 -5.16 7.80
CA THR A 61 -24.61 -6.30 7.84
C THR A 61 -23.98 -7.49 8.54
N GLU A 62 -24.78 -8.40 9.11
CA GLU A 62 -24.27 -9.67 9.66
C GLU A 62 -23.51 -10.51 8.60
N ASN A 63 -23.87 -10.32 7.32
CA ASN A 63 -23.18 -10.94 6.20
C ASN A 63 -21.76 -10.35 6.02
N ASP A 64 -21.56 -9.05 6.29
CA ASP A 64 -20.23 -8.44 6.25
C ASP A 64 -19.29 -9.13 7.23
N ASP A 65 -19.73 -9.29 8.48
CA ASP A 65 -18.95 -9.90 9.54
C ASP A 65 -18.65 -11.38 9.24
N THR A 66 -19.59 -12.08 8.61
CA THR A 66 -19.43 -13.46 8.15
C THR A 66 -18.36 -13.57 7.07
N ILE A 67 -18.40 -12.70 6.05
CA ILE A 67 -17.42 -12.69 4.96
C ILE A 67 -16.04 -12.31 5.49
N ILE A 68 -15.93 -11.26 6.31
CA ILE A 68 -14.64 -10.84 6.89
C ILE A 68 -14.07 -11.97 7.76
N SER A 69 -14.89 -12.58 8.61
CA SER A 69 -14.46 -13.73 9.43
C SER A 69 -13.96 -14.89 8.57
N LYS A 70 -14.63 -15.17 7.44
CA LYS A 70 -14.18 -16.22 6.52
C LYS A 70 -12.84 -15.87 5.85
N ARG A 71 -12.64 -14.62 5.42
CA ARG A 71 -11.34 -14.16 4.89
C ARG A 71 -10.24 -14.30 5.94
N VAL A 72 -10.53 -13.99 7.21
CA VAL A 72 -9.59 -14.14 8.33
C VAL A 72 -9.24 -15.60 8.61
N GLU A 73 -10.20 -16.51 8.52
CA GLU A 73 -9.95 -17.96 8.62
C GLU A 73 -9.01 -18.43 7.51
N LEU A 74 -9.29 -18.02 6.26
CA LEU A 74 -8.44 -18.34 5.10
C LEU A 74 -7.02 -17.80 5.28
N LEU A 75 -6.87 -16.54 5.70
CA LEU A 75 -5.57 -15.93 6.01
C LEU A 75 -4.84 -16.69 7.12
N SER A 76 -5.53 -17.02 8.21
CA SER A 76 -4.94 -17.70 9.36
C SER A 76 -4.41 -19.07 8.95
N LYS A 77 -5.21 -19.85 8.21
CA LYS A 77 -4.81 -21.16 7.70
C LYS A 77 -3.56 -21.08 6.82
N TYR A 78 -3.54 -20.12 5.88
CA TYR A 78 -2.38 -19.96 4.98
C TYR A 78 -1.13 -19.48 5.73
N LYS A 79 -1.27 -18.52 6.66
CA LYS A 79 -0.18 -18.04 7.52
C LYS A 79 0.36 -19.16 8.41
N ASP A 80 -0.49 -19.96 9.02
CA ASP A 80 -0.06 -21.05 9.89
C ASP A 80 0.69 -22.15 9.13
N PHE A 81 0.29 -22.42 7.88
CA PHE A 81 1.08 -23.24 6.97
C PHE A 81 2.44 -22.61 6.65
N LEU A 82 2.46 -21.34 6.24
CA LEU A 82 3.67 -20.65 5.81
C LEU A 82 4.67 -20.40 6.95
N ASP A 83 4.17 -20.26 8.19
CA ASP A 83 4.96 -20.00 9.40
C ASP A 83 5.68 -21.26 9.94
N GLN A 84 5.41 -22.44 9.39
CA GLN A 84 6.11 -23.68 9.77
C GLN A 84 7.63 -23.48 9.67
N GLN A 85 8.36 -24.03 10.65
CA GLN A 85 9.77 -23.73 10.89
C GLN A 85 10.65 -23.88 9.65
N HIS A 86 10.48 -24.97 8.90
CA HIS A 86 11.31 -25.24 7.72
C HIS A 86 11.09 -24.23 6.58
N TYR A 87 9.88 -23.71 6.39
CA TYR A 87 9.65 -22.64 5.40
C TYR A 87 10.21 -21.31 5.91
N ALA A 88 9.94 -20.98 7.17
CA ALA A 88 10.37 -19.76 7.80
C ALA A 88 11.91 -19.63 7.79
N GLU A 89 12.64 -20.68 8.18
CA GLU A 89 14.10 -20.69 8.16
C GLU A 89 14.67 -20.60 6.74
N LYS A 90 14.01 -21.22 5.76
CA LYS A 90 14.46 -21.19 4.35
C LYS A 90 14.24 -19.84 3.69
N PHE A 91 13.11 -19.19 3.97
CA PHE A 91 12.73 -17.90 3.42
C PHE A 91 12.75 -16.84 4.52
N ASP A 92 13.94 -16.28 4.75
CA ASP A 92 14.14 -15.25 5.76
C ASP A 92 13.31 -13.98 5.49
N SER A 93 13.30 -13.05 6.45
CA SER A 93 12.54 -11.80 6.37
C SER A 93 12.89 -10.95 5.14
N ARG A 94 14.11 -11.08 4.60
CA ARG A 94 14.56 -10.33 3.40
C ARG A 94 13.97 -10.88 2.10
N SER A 95 13.30 -12.03 2.15
CA SER A 95 12.61 -12.60 1.00
C SER A 95 11.29 -11.90 0.67
N ASN A 96 10.75 -11.08 1.59
CA ASN A 96 9.42 -10.46 1.52
C ASN A 96 8.26 -11.47 1.38
N LEU A 97 8.52 -12.76 1.64
CA LEU A 97 7.52 -13.81 1.49
C LEU A 97 6.37 -13.62 2.50
N HIS A 98 6.68 -13.43 3.78
CA HIS A 98 5.66 -13.31 4.84
C HIS A 98 4.94 -11.96 4.84
N SER A 99 5.61 -10.87 4.45
CA SER A 99 5.03 -9.52 4.43
C SER A 99 4.02 -9.35 3.30
N SER A 100 4.35 -9.85 2.11
CA SER A 100 3.47 -9.76 0.93
C SER A 100 2.13 -10.48 1.10
N VAL A 101 2.03 -11.47 1.99
CA VAL A 101 0.74 -12.12 2.32
C VAL A 101 -0.27 -11.12 2.88
N LEU A 102 0.15 -10.21 3.76
CA LEU A 102 -0.76 -9.19 4.33
C LEU A 102 -1.15 -8.16 3.26
N GLU A 103 -0.21 -7.76 2.41
CA GLU A 103 -0.46 -6.84 1.31
C GLU A 103 -1.55 -7.39 0.36
N GLU A 104 -1.44 -8.66 -0.05
CA GLU A 104 -2.43 -9.31 -0.91
C GLU A 104 -3.75 -9.59 -0.17
N PHE A 105 -3.70 -9.92 1.12
CA PHE A 105 -4.90 -10.07 1.94
C PHE A 105 -5.74 -8.78 1.95
N LEU A 106 -5.10 -7.62 2.07
CA LEU A 106 -5.80 -6.32 2.03
C LEU A 106 -6.49 -6.08 0.70
N TYR A 107 -5.92 -6.56 -0.42
CA TYR A 107 -6.62 -6.53 -1.70
C TYR A 107 -7.92 -7.33 -1.65
N TYR A 108 -7.89 -8.58 -1.17
CA TYR A 108 -9.13 -9.37 -1.04
C TYR A 108 -10.14 -8.73 -0.08
N LEU A 109 -9.66 -8.14 1.02
CA LEU A 109 -10.50 -7.49 2.01
C LEU A 109 -11.24 -6.27 1.45
N PHE A 110 -10.60 -5.51 0.55
CA PHE A 110 -11.11 -4.21 0.08
C PHE A 110 -11.52 -4.14 -1.40
N ARG A 111 -11.28 -5.17 -2.22
CA ARG A 111 -11.56 -5.13 -3.67
C ARG A 111 -13.00 -4.80 -4.01
N ASP A 112 -13.95 -5.38 -3.26
CA ASP A 112 -15.38 -5.23 -3.53
C ASP A 112 -15.87 -3.86 -3.06
N LEU A 113 -15.33 -3.36 -1.94
CA LEU A 113 -15.52 -1.98 -1.49
C LEU A 113 -14.99 -0.97 -2.51
N ALA A 114 -13.75 -1.14 -2.99
CA ALA A 114 -13.14 -0.22 -3.95
C ALA A 114 -13.88 -0.22 -5.30
N LYS A 115 -14.39 -1.39 -5.72
CA LYS A 115 -15.14 -1.54 -6.97
C LYS A 115 -16.40 -0.67 -7.04
N ASP A 116 -17.07 -0.41 -5.91
CA ASP A 116 -18.26 0.45 -5.87
C ASP A 116 -17.97 1.90 -6.27
N PHE A 117 -16.71 2.35 -6.12
CA PHE A 117 -16.28 3.70 -6.50
C PHE A 117 -15.88 3.79 -8.00
N GLY A 118 -16.02 2.70 -8.76
CA GLY A 118 -15.78 2.64 -10.19
C GLY A 118 -14.36 2.23 -10.60
N GLU A 119 -14.14 2.11 -11.90
CA GLU A 119 -12.91 1.57 -12.49
C GLU A 119 -11.65 2.44 -12.26
N ASN A 120 -11.85 3.70 -11.88
CA ASN A 120 -10.76 4.64 -11.59
C ASN A 120 -10.19 4.48 -10.17
N ALA A 121 -10.82 3.68 -9.32
CA ALA A 121 -10.32 3.42 -7.98
C ALA A 121 -9.00 2.63 -8.05
N LEU A 122 -7.91 3.27 -7.62
CA LEU A 122 -6.64 2.59 -7.39
C LEU A 122 -6.77 1.73 -6.13
N ILE A 123 -6.37 0.46 -6.22
CA ILE A 123 -6.27 -0.44 -5.07
C ILE A 123 -5.04 -1.36 -5.18
N GLY A 124 -4.35 -1.57 -4.06
CA GLY A 124 -3.21 -2.48 -3.95
C GLY A 124 -1.90 -1.76 -3.69
N LYS A 125 -0.77 -2.46 -3.85
CA LYS A 125 0.57 -1.86 -3.71
C LYS A 125 0.78 -0.76 -4.76
N SER A 126 1.27 0.41 -4.36
CA SER A 126 1.50 1.53 -5.28
C SER A 126 2.68 2.41 -4.86
N HIS A 127 3.22 3.13 -5.85
CA HIS A 127 4.24 4.18 -5.72
C HIS A 127 3.54 5.53 -5.88
N THR A 128 3.19 6.16 -4.77
CA THR A 128 2.29 7.32 -4.77
C THR A 128 3.05 8.63 -4.75
N PHE A 129 2.40 9.71 -5.19
CA PHE A 129 2.89 11.07 -5.13
C PHE A 129 3.42 11.42 -3.74
N LYS A 130 4.67 11.88 -3.69
CA LYS A 130 5.32 12.39 -2.49
C LYS A 130 5.58 13.88 -2.61
N ASP A 131 6.17 14.29 -3.72
CA ASP A 131 6.52 15.70 -3.93
C ASP A 131 6.66 16.07 -5.42
N ILE A 132 6.70 17.37 -5.68
CA ILE A 132 7.00 17.95 -6.99
C ILE A 132 8.14 18.97 -6.88
N PHE A 133 9.13 18.86 -7.76
CA PHE A 133 10.25 19.80 -7.87
C PHE A 133 10.44 20.25 -9.32
N PHE A 134 10.90 21.47 -9.53
CA PHE A 134 11.26 21.99 -10.86
C PHE A 134 12.78 22.06 -10.95
N VAL A 135 13.37 21.29 -11.86
CA VAL A 135 14.84 21.13 -11.97
C VAL A 135 15.31 21.43 -13.39
N PRO A 136 15.21 22.69 -13.84
CA PRO A 136 15.71 23.10 -15.13
C PRO A 136 17.25 23.04 -15.16
N PRO A 137 17.88 22.62 -16.27
CA PRO A 137 19.33 22.49 -16.36
C PRO A 137 20.05 23.85 -16.39
N LYS A 138 19.37 24.91 -16.83
CA LYS A 138 19.85 26.31 -16.83
C LYS A 138 18.67 27.28 -16.97
N TYR A 139 18.88 28.54 -16.64
CA TYR A 139 17.84 29.58 -16.70
C TYR A 139 17.17 29.70 -18.08
N ALA A 140 17.94 29.65 -19.17
CA ALA A 140 17.38 29.72 -20.52
C ALA A 140 16.44 28.54 -20.85
N GLU A 141 16.66 27.37 -20.26
CA GLU A 141 15.78 26.21 -20.44
C GLU A 141 14.54 26.30 -19.55
N MET A 142 14.66 26.86 -18.33
CA MET A 142 13.53 27.12 -17.44
C MET A 142 12.40 27.93 -18.11
N LEU A 143 12.76 28.76 -19.09
CA LEU A 143 11.79 29.57 -19.85
C LEU A 143 11.08 28.79 -20.96
N LYS A 144 11.61 27.63 -21.38
CA LYS A 144 11.08 26.82 -22.49
C LYS A 144 10.05 25.80 -22.05
N ARG A 145 10.23 25.21 -20.85
CA ARG A 145 9.31 24.24 -20.25
C ARG A 145 9.56 24.11 -18.73
N PRO A 146 8.65 23.49 -17.97
CA PRO A 146 8.73 23.46 -16.50
C PRO A 146 9.89 22.66 -15.89
N TYR A 147 10.32 21.56 -16.51
CA TYR A 147 11.24 20.57 -15.93
C TYR A 147 10.73 20.01 -14.59
N ALA A 148 9.45 19.69 -14.52
CA ALA A 148 8.83 19.10 -13.34
C ALA A 148 9.35 17.67 -13.10
N ARG A 149 9.57 17.35 -11.82
CA ARG A 149 9.94 16.02 -11.33
C ARG A 149 8.98 15.63 -10.23
N ILE A 150 8.23 14.55 -10.46
CA ILE A 150 7.27 14.03 -9.49
C ILE A 150 7.94 12.90 -8.71
N GLU A 151 8.32 13.16 -7.47
CA GLU A 151 8.87 12.15 -6.57
C GLU A 151 7.74 11.24 -6.05
N LYS A 152 8.03 9.94 -5.97
CA LYS A 152 7.11 8.90 -5.51
C LYS A 152 7.58 8.26 -4.21
N LYS A 153 6.65 7.63 -3.50
CA LYS A 153 6.89 6.84 -2.30
C LYS A 153 6.18 5.49 -2.38
N ASP A 154 6.91 4.44 -2.04
CA ASP A 154 6.39 3.08 -1.97
C ASP A 154 5.51 2.91 -0.74
N HIS A 155 4.32 2.34 -0.95
CA HIS A 155 3.41 1.94 0.12
C HIS A 155 2.97 0.50 -0.08
N ASP A 156 2.87 -0.23 1.03
CA ASP A 156 2.52 -1.66 1.06
C ASP A 156 1.11 -1.90 0.49
N PHE A 157 0.14 -1.03 0.83
CA PHE A 157 -1.22 -1.07 0.31
C PHE A 157 -1.83 0.33 0.25
N VAL A 158 -2.49 0.64 -0.87
CA VAL A 158 -3.11 1.93 -1.16
C VAL A 158 -4.54 1.74 -1.64
N ILE A 159 -5.45 2.63 -1.23
CA ILE A 159 -6.66 2.98 -1.99
C ILE A 159 -6.55 4.45 -2.38
N GLY A 160 -6.81 4.79 -3.64
CA GLY A 160 -6.61 6.16 -4.13
C GLY A 160 -7.10 6.38 -5.55
N ALA A 161 -6.47 7.33 -6.24
CA ALA A 161 -6.76 7.65 -7.64
C ALA A 161 -5.46 7.85 -8.44
N THR A 162 -5.55 7.65 -9.75
CA THR A 162 -4.48 7.99 -10.68
C THR A 162 -4.77 9.31 -11.36
N ILE A 163 -3.80 10.21 -11.31
CA ILE A 163 -3.90 11.57 -11.82
C ILE A 163 -2.97 11.72 -13.01
N GLU A 164 -3.50 12.32 -14.07
CA GLU A 164 -2.72 12.88 -15.16
C GLU A 164 -2.68 14.41 -14.98
N ALA A 165 -1.48 14.98 -14.91
CA ALA A 165 -1.28 16.41 -14.76
C ALA A 165 -0.32 16.91 -15.85
N SER A 166 -0.67 18.03 -16.48
CA SER A 166 0.16 18.67 -17.50
C SER A 166 0.62 20.04 -17.04
N PHE A 167 1.90 20.33 -17.25
CA PHE A 167 2.53 21.60 -16.93
C PHE A 167 3.05 22.24 -18.20
N GLU A 168 2.91 23.55 -18.34
CA GLU A 168 3.33 24.29 -19.53
C GLU A 168 3.95 25.63 -19.14
N ALA A 169 5.02 26.03 -19.84
CA ALA A 169 5.55 27.39 -19.72
C ALA A 169 4.63 28.38 -20.45
N VAL A 170 4.28 29.49 -19.79
CA VAL A 170 3.31 30.48 -20.31
C VAL A 170 3.77 31.13 -21.63
N THR A 171 5.08 31.29 -21.83
CA THR A 171 5.62 31.94 -23.02
C THR A 171 5.97 30.89 -24.07
N PRO A 172 5.50 31.05 -25.33
CA PRO A 172 5.94 30.18 -26.42
C PRO A 172 7.47 30.26 -26.56
N PRO A 173 8.16 29.15 -26.89
CA PRO A 173 9.56 29.23 -27.28
C PRO A 173 9.71 30.30 -28.38
N PRO A 174 10.72 31.19 -28.30
CA PRO A 174 11.04 32.05 -29.43
C PRO A 174 11.23 31.17 -30.68
N GLU A 175 10.67 31.65 -31.79
CA GLU A 175 10.40 30.95 -33.06
C GLU A 175 11.29 29.72 -33.38
N ALA A 176 10.61 28.66 -33.83
CA ALA A 176 11.12 27.34 -34.16
C ALA A 176 12.55 27.32 -34.73
N GLU A 177 13.48 26.75 -33.97
CA GLU A 177 14.45 25.86 -34.59
C GLU A 177 13.68 24.57 -34.92
N GLU A 178 13.44 24.34 -36.22
CA GLU A 178 12.99 23.05 -36.76
C GLU A 178 13.98 21.96 -36.33
N ASN A 179 13.78 21.38 -35.15
CA ASN A 179 14.39 20.12 -34.79
C ASN A 179 13.29 19.15 -34.40
N SER A 180 13.06 18.27 -35.37
CA SER A 180 12.29 17.03 -35.32
C SER A 180 12.22 16.45 -33.92
N GLY A 181 10.99 16.31 -33.40
CA GLY A 181 10.61 15.48 -32.24
C GLY A 181 11.78 14.92 -31.45
N GLU A 182 12.49 15.78 -30.72
CA GLU A 182 13.46 15.31 -29.75
C GLU A 182 12.65 14.55 -28.70
N MET A 183 12.74 13.23 -28.77
CA MET A 183 12.53 12.36 -27.63
C MET A 183 13.63 12.73 -26.63
N LEU A 184 13.45 13.87 -25.97
CA LEU A 184 14.38 14.44 -25.01
C LEU A 184 14.58 13.34 -23.98
N ALA A 185 15.83 12.87 -23.94
CA ALA A 185 16.23 11.67 -23.24
C ALA A 185 15.47 11.55 -21.92
N LEU A 186 14.84 10.40 -21.70
CA LEU A 186 14.53 9.92 -20.36
C LEU A 186 15.73 10.31 -19.50
N LEU A 187 15.57 11.30 -18.63
CA LEU A 187 16.47 11.50 -17.52
C LEU A 187 16.29 10.22 -16.70
N LYS A 188 17.04 9.17 -17.06
CA LYS A 188 17.29 8.00 -16.24
C LYS A 188 18.23 8.45 -15.11
N GLU A 189 17.77 9.42 -14.33
CA GLU A 189 18.17 9.49 -12.94
C GLU A 189 17.38 8.40 -12.21
N GLU A 190 18.06 7.71 -11.31
CA GLU A 190 17.82 6.33 -10.84
C GLU A 190 16.39 5.74 -11.05
N PRO A 191 16.28 4.55 -11.65
CA PRO A 191 14.98 3.95 -11.93
C PRO A 191 14.21 3.68 -10.64
N GLY A 192 13.04 4.32 -10.50
CA GLY A 192 12.02 3.96 -9.49
C GLY A 192 11.41 5.11 -8.70
N ASN A 193 12.13 6.22 -8.51
CA ASN A 193 11.69 7.28 -7.58
C ASN A 193 10.85 8.39 -8.23
N TYR A 194 10.85 8.52 -9.56
CA TYR A 194 10.12 9.58 -10.26
C TYR A 194 9.04 9.05 -11.20
N SER A 195 8.03 9.88 -11.51
CA SER A 195 7.07 9.56 -12.58
C SER A 195 7.72 9.64 -13.95
N ASP A 196 7.31 8.75 -14.86
CA ASP A 196 7.54 8.95 -16.28
C ASP A 196 6.86 10.26 -16.74
N VAL A 197 7.50 10.94 -17.70
CA VAL A 197 7.03 12.19 -18.28
C VAL A 197 6.92 12.05 -19.78
N THR A 198 5.82 12.54 -20.36
CA THR A 198 5.66 12.71 -21.81
C THR A 198 5.77 14.19 -22.12
N VAL A 199 6.64 14.57 -23.07
CA VAL A 199 6.84 15.97 -23.45
C VAL A 199 6.35 16.18 -24.88
N THR A 200 5.46 17.15 -25.09
CA THR A 200 4.96 17.55 -26.41
C THR A 200 5.05 19.06 -26.53
N GLY A 201 5.98 19.54 -27.36
CA GLY A 201 6.30 20.98 -27.41
C GLY A 201 6.91 21.46 -26.08
N ASN A 202 6.28 22.46 -25.46
CA ASN A 202 6.61 23.00 -24.13
C ASN A 202 5.78 22.37 -22.99
N THR A 203 4.86 21.45 -23.30
CA THR A 203 3.99 20.79 -22.31
C THR A 203 4.62 19.50 -21.79
N GLU A 204 4.62 19.33 -20.47
CA GLU A 204 5.08 18.14 -19.76
C GLU A 204 3.89 17.45 -19.07
N THR A 205 3.55 16.24 -19.50
CA THR A 205 2.47 15.43 -18.93
C THR A 205 3.03 14.33 -18.03
N HIS A 206 2.57 14.31 -16.79
CA HIS A 206 2.95 13.36 -15.75
C HIS A 206 1.75 12.52 -15.32
N ILE A 207 1.98 11.24 -15.07
CA ILE A 207 0.98 10.33 -14.49
C ILE A 207 1.49 9.79 -13.16
N PHE A 208 0.72 10.01 -12.10
CA PHE A 208 1.06 9.59 -10.74
C PHE A 208 -0.16 9.24 -9.91
N ASP A 209 0.05 8.48 -8.84
CA ASP A 209 -1.02 8.01 -7.96
C ASP A 209 -1.12 8.89 -6.72
N ILE A 210 -2.33 9.32 -6.35
CA ILE A 210 -2.60 10.02 -5.08
C ILE A 210 -3.36 9.05 -4.16
N PRO A 211 -2.87 8.77 -2.95
CA PRO A 211 -3.55 7.87 -2.03
C PRO A 211 -4.53 8.63 -1.14
N VAL A 212 -5.61 7.95 -0.75
CA VAL A 212 -6.49 8.40 0.33
C VAL A 212 -6.50 7.43 1.50
N ILE A 213 -6.27 6.14 1.27
CA ILE A 213 -5.94 5.17 2.32
C ILE A 213 -4.54 4.64 2.06
N VAL A 214 -3.70 4.65 3.08
CA VAL A 214 -2.40 3.97 3.11
C VAL A 214 -2.39 2.98 4.27
N ILE A 215 -2.03 1.73 4.00
CA ILE A 215 -1.84 0.71 5.04
C ILE A 215 -0.44 0.11 4.89
N GLU A 216 0.41 0.34 5.89
CA GLU A 216 1.73 -0.26 5.99
C GLU A 216 1.64 -1.62 6.70
N CYS A 217 2.15 -2.68 6.08
CA CYS A 217 2.07 -4.04 6.58
C CYS A 217 3.41 -4.48 7.16
N LYS A 218 3.46 -4.87 8.44
CA LYS A 218 4.69 -5.32 9.09
C LYS A 218 4.46 -6.65 9.81
N THR A 219 5.45 -7.55 9.82
CA THR A 219 5.36 -8.76 10.66
C THR A 219 5.33 -8.36 12.13
N TYR A 220 6.21 -7.44 12.54
CA TYR A 220 6.16 -6.79 13.84
C TYR A 220 6.47 -5.30 13.70
N LEU A 221 6.09 -4.51 14.70
CA LEU A 221 6.38 -3.07 14.75
C LEU A 221 7.28 -2.73 15.94
N ASP A 222 8.47 -2.20 15.67
CA ASP A 222 9.35 -1.60 16.68
C ASP A 222 9.28 -0.06 16.67
N LYS A 223 10.02 0.58 17.59
CA LYS A 223 9.99 2.04 17.77
C LYS A 223 10.51 2.79 16.53
N THR A 224 11.59 2.32 15.92
CA THR A 224 12.20 2.98 14.75
C THR A 224 11.27 2.88 13.54
N MET A 225 10.62 1.74 13.34
CA MET A 225 9.60 1.56 12.30
C MET A 225 8.38 2.47 12.53
N LEU A 226 7.95 2.64 13.78
CA LEU A 226 6.86 3.55 14.12
C LEU A 226 7.23 5.02 13.87
N GLU A 227 8.45 5.44 14.20
CA GLU A 227 8.97 6.78 13.90
C GLU A 227 8.99 7.04 12.38
N GLY A 228 9.49 6.09 11.59
CA GLY A 228 9.45 6.16 10.12
C GLY A 228 8.04 6.23 9.55
N SER A 229 7.12 5.41 10.07
CA SER A 229 5.70 5.42 9.66
C SER A 229 5.01 6.73 10.03
N SER A 230 5.34 7.31 11.18
CA SER A 230 4.80 8.60 11.61
C SER A 230 5.28 9.73 10.70
N ARG A 231 6.55 9.72 10.28
CA ARG A 231 7.05 10.74 9.35
C ARG A 231 6.39 10.61 7.98
N ALA A 232 6.23 9.39 7.49
CA ALA A 232 5.51 9.11 6.25
C ALA A 232 4.05 9.58 6.31
N ALA A 233 3.36 9.38 7.45
CA ALA A 233 2.00 9.88 7.65
C ALA A 233 1.93 11.41 7.65
N GLU A 234 2.91 12.08 8.25
CA GLU A 234 3.01 13.54 8.24
C GLU A 234 3.21 14.08 6.81
N ASP A 235 4.18 13.52 6.07
CA ASP A 235 4.45 13.91 4.70
C ASP A 235 3.22 13.66 3.79
N LEU A 236 2.51 12.53 3.99
CA LEU A 236 1.29 12.22 3.25
C LEU A 236 0.19 13.27 3.50
N LYS A 237 -0.10 13.56 4.78
CA LYS A 237 -1.16 14.51 5.16
C LYS A 237 -0.85 15.95 4.77
N ALA A 238 0.42 16.29 4.61
CA ALA A 238 0.82 17.57 4.06
C ALA A 238 0.45 17.73 2.57
N ARG A 239 0.25 16.62 1.83
CA ARG A 239 -0.14 16.62 0.41
C ARG A 239 -1.61 16.32 0.20
N ASN A 240 -2.16 15.38 0.95
CA ASN A 240 -3.58 15.06 0.98
C ASN A 240 -4.06 15.02 2.44
N PRO A 241 -4.61 16.12 2.98
CA PRO A 241 -5.04 16.22 4.38
C PRO A 241 -6.15 15.24 4.75
N ASN A 242 -6.91 14.76 3.75
CA ASN A 242 -7.97 13.80 3.96
C ASN A 242 -7.45 12.35 4.01
N SER A 243 -6.17 12.10 3.77
CA SER A 243 -5.66 10.72 3.78
C SER A 243 -5.63 10.09 5.17
N LEU A 244 -6.00 8.81 5.24
CA LEU A 244 -5.74 7.95 6.39
C LEU A 244 -4.46 7.14 6.21
N TYR A 245 -3.61 7.16 7.24
CA TYR A 245 -2.39 6.37 7.34
C TYR A 245 -2.50 5.35 8.47
N ILE A 246 -2.52 4.06 8.12
CA ILE A 246 -2.71 2.95 9.04
C ILE A 246 -1.46 2.07 9.05
N VAL A 247 -1.08 1.55 10.22
CA VAL A 247 -0.06 0.51 10.35
C VAL A 247 -0.73 -0.77 10.81
N LEU A 248 -0.51 -1.87 10.08
CA LEU A 248 -1.06 -3.18 10.35
C LEU A 248 0.09 -4.17 10.61
N MET A 249 0.04 -4.89 11.74
CA MET A 249 1.03 -5.91 12.04
C MET A 249 0.47 -7.15 12.74
N GLU A 250 1.24 -8.23 12.73
CA GLU A 250 0.89 -9.45 13.47
C GLU A 250 1.25 -9.34 14.95
N TRP A 251 2.47 -8.89 15.26
CA TRP A 251 2.99 -8.75 16.63
C TRP A 251 3.45 -7.33 16.95
N ILE A 252 3.41 -6.93 18.21
CA ILE A 252 3.92 -5.62 18.66
C ILE A 252 5.26 -5.74 19.39
N LYS A 253 6.26 -4.92 19.01
CA LYS A 253 7.58 -4.85 19.64
C LYS A 253 7.84 -3.45 20.23
N LEU A 254 6.85 -2.91 20.94
CA LEU A 254 6.93 -1.63 21.64
C LEU A 254 6.96 -1.85 23.15
N THR A 255 7.69 -0.97 23.86
CA THR A 255 7.68 -0.90 25.33
C THR A 255 6.54 0.01 25.80
N SER A 256 6.21 -0.07 27.09
CA SER A 256 5.21 0.79 27.73
C SER A 256 5.57 2.27 27.72
N ASP A 257 6.84 2.60 27.50
CA ASP A 257 7.34 3.99 27.52
C ASP A 257 7.04 4.74 26.21
N VAL A 258 6.52 4.04 25.20
CA VAL A 258 6.16 4.63 23.92
C VAL A 258 4.78 5.29 24.03
N ASN A 259 4.75 6.62 24.11
CA ASN A 259 3.52 7.38 24.00
C ASN A 259 3.04 7.42 22.54
N LEU A 260 1.99 6.65 22.23
CA LEU A 260 1.45 6.56 20.87
C LEU A 260 0.83 7.87 20.36
N ARG A 261 0.37 8.76 21.26
CA ARG A 261 -0.30 10.02 20.89
C ARG A 261 0.61 11.03 20.20
N LYS A 262 1.93 10.85 20.25
CA LYS A 262 2.89 11.76 19.59
C LYS A 262 3.04 11.48 18.09
N TYR A 263 2.63 10.30 17.63
CA TYR A 263 2.80 9.89 16.25
C TYR A 263 1.62 10.33 15.38
N LYS A 264 1.89 10.53 14.09
CA LYS A 264 0.92 11.08 13.11
C LYS A 264 0.11 10.04 12.35
N VAL A 265 0.35 8.75 12.64
CA VAL A 265 -0.45 7.64 12.11
C VAL A 265 -1.87 7.68 12.69
N ASP A 266 -2.87 7.37 11.88
CA ASP A 266 -4.28 7.43 12.28
C ASP A 266 -4.74 6.21 13.06
N GLN A 267 -4.12 5.06 12.81
CA GLN A 267 -4.42 3.83 13.54
C GLN A 267 -3.28 2.81 13.45
N ILE A 268 -3.17 1.98 14.49
CA ILE A 268 -2.22 0.89 14.59
C ILE A 268 -2.97 -0.39 14.99
N TYR A 269 -2.89 -1.44 14.17
CA TYR A 269 -3.59 -2.70 14.41
C TYR A 269 -2.61 -3.85 14.69
N VAL A 270 -2.84 -4.58 15.79
CA VAL A 270 -2.12 -5.83 16.14
C VAL A 270 -3.05 -7.02 15.93
N LEU A 271 -2.89 -7.73 14.83
CA LEU A 271 -3.79 -8.82 14.40
C LEU A 271 -3.89 -9.96 15.42
N ARG A 272 -2.77 -10.36 16.04
CA ARG A 272 -2.73 -11.47 17.00
C ARG A 272 -2.89 -11.01 18.45
N GLN A 273 -3.03 -9.70 18.69
CA GLN A 273 -3.08 -9.11 20.03
C GLN A 273 -1.93 -9.59 20.94
N GLN A 274 -0.74 -9.80 20.37
CA GLN A 274 0.38 -10.47 21.02
C GLN A 274 1.68 -9.67 20.88
N LYS A 275 2.52 -9.67 21.92
CA LYS A 275 3.88 -9.12 21.87
C LYS A 275 4.77 -9.98 20.96
N ASN A 276 5.72 -9.33 20.29
CA ASN A 276 6.74 -10.02 19.53
C ASN A 276 7.71 -10.74 20.48
N THR A 277 8.04 -11.99 20.16
CA THR A 277 9.20 -12.71 20.69
C THR A 277 10.21 -12.96 19.58
N ASP A 278 11.45 -13.28 19.93
CA ASP A 278 12.46 -13.65 18.93
C ASP A 278 12.04 -14.91 18.20
N ARG A 279 12.47 -15.03 16.94
CA ARG A 279 11.91 -15.99 15.99
C ARG A 279 12.09 -17.44 16.45
N GLU A 280 13.25 -17.76 17.03
CA GLU A 280 13.58 -19.07 17.57
C GLU A 280 12.60 -19.51 18.67
N PHE A 281 12.20 -18.59 19.56
CA PHE A 281 11.27 -18.88 20.63
C PHE A 281 9.84 -19.14 20.15
N ARG A 282 9.51 -18.87 18.88
CA ARG A 282 8.17 -19.16 18.32
C ARG A 282 7.94 -20.65 18.06
N TYR A 283 9.00 -21.46 18.11
CA TYR A 283 8.95 -22.91 17.86
C TYR A 283 9.12 -23.73 19.13
N GLU A 284 9.27 -23.09 20.29
CA GLU A 284 9.28 -23.78 21.58
C GLU A 284 7.88 -24.30 21.94
N GLU A 285 7.83 -25.44 22.63
CA GLU A 285 6.57 -26.07 23.07
C GLU A 285 5.74 -25.15 23.99
N THR A 286 6.40 -24.24 24.70
CA THR A 286 5.79 -23.26 25.61
C THR A 286 5.16 -22.07 24.88
N TYR A 287 5.47 -21.87 23.61
CA TYR A 287 4.98 -20.72 22.85
C TYR A 287 3.56 -20.97 22.33
N VAL A 288 2.61 -20.19 22.82
CA VAL A 288 1.24 -20.17 22.32
C VAL A 288 1.08 -19.00 21.35
N LYS A 289 0.94 -19.32 20.05
CA LYS A 289 0.66 -18.33 19.01
C LYS A 289 -0.84 -17.98 19.01
N ASN A 290 -1.18 -16.72 19.25
CA ASN A 290 -2.57 -16.29 19.13
C ASN A 290 -3.02 -16.33 17.66
N PRO A 291 -4.28 -16.71 17.38
CA PRO A 291 -4.84 -16.61 16.04
C PRO A 291 -4.97 -15.14 15.62
N ILE A 292 -5.16 -14.90 14.32
CA ILE A 292 -5.53 -13.57 13.83
C ILE A 292 -6.97 -13.29 14.25
N ASN A 293 -7.19 -12.19 14.98
CA ASN A 293 -8.50 -11.89 15.55
C ASN A 293 -9.42 -11.25 14.49
N PRO A 294 -10.58 -11.86 14.16
CA PRO A 294 -11.50 -11.32 13.16
C PRO A 294 -12.10 -9.97 13.55
N THR A 295 -12.34 -9.71 14.84
CA THR A 295 -12.86 -8.42 15.32
C THR A 295 -11.89 -7.27 15.04
N VAL A 296 -10.58 -7.52 15.09
CA VAL A 296 -9.57 -6.50 14.74
C VAL A 296 -9.66 -6.16 13.25
N VAL A 297 -9.84 -7.17 12.39
CA VAL A 297 -9.98 -6.98 10.94
C VAL A 297 -11.31 -6.33 10.57
N GLN A 298 -12.40 -6.69 11.24
CA GLN A 298 -13.71 -6.02 11.10
C GLN A 298 -13.62 -4.54 11.45
N HIS A 299 -12.94 -4.21 12.55
CA HIS A 299 -12.72 -2.81 12.92
C HIS A 299 -11.87 -2.07 11.86
N LEU A 300 -10.82 -2.69 11.33
CA LEU A 300 -10.03 -2.12 10.23
C LEU A 300 -10.93 -1.84 9.01
N PHE A 301 -11.71 -2.84 8.58
CA PHE A 301 -12.59 -2.71 7.43
C PHE A 301 -13.60 -1.57 7.62
N ASN A 302 -14.27 -1.53 8.77
CA ASN A 302 -15.26 -0.51 9.09
C ASN A 302 -14.67 0.90 9.15
N LYS A 303 -13.43 1.05 9.66
CA LYS A 303 -12.74 2.35 9.66
C LYS A 303 -12.47 2.84 8.24
N VAL A 304 -11.96 1.96 7.37
CA VAL A 304 -11.68 2.29 5.97
C VAL A 304 -12.98 2.58 5.21
N ARG A 305 -14.00 1.73 5.34
CA ARG A 305 -15.31 1.93 4.74
C ARG A 305 -15.93 3.27 5.15
N LYS A 306 -16.03 3.53 6.46
CA LYS A 306 -16.58 4.79 6.99
C LYS A 306 -15.89 5.99 6.34
N HIS A 307 -14.55 5.96 6.28
CA HIS A 307 -13.79 7.06 5.71
C HIS A 307 -14.00 7.24 4.20
N LEU A 308 -14.09 6.16 3.43
CA LEU A 308 -14.33 6.25 1.99
C LEU A 308 -15.77 6.67 1.65
N THR A 309 -16.72 6.48 2.57
CA THR A 309 -18.15 6.77 2.34
C THR A 309 -18.61 8.08 3.00
N MET A 310 -17.82 8.67 3.88
CA MET A 310 -18.16 9.92 4.53
C MET A 310 -17.85 11.12 3.63
N ASP A 311 -18.55 12.21 3.86
CA ASP A 311 -18.22 13.48 3.24
C ASP A 311 -16.94 14.08 3.87
N TRP A 312 -15.90 14.30 3.07
CA TRP A 312 -14.67 14.96 3.53
C TRP A 312 -14.76 16.48 3.51
N THR A 313 -15.79 17.05 2.87
CA THR A 313 -15.95 18.50 2.69
C THR A 313 -16.41 19.23 3.95
N GLY A 314 -16.29 18.61 5.13
CA GLY A 314 -16.59 19.16 6.45
C GLY A 314 -15.99 20.55 6.67
N GLY A 315 -16.71 21.54 6.14
CA GLY A 315 -16.25 22.91 6.02
C GLY A 315 -16.69 23.72 7.21
N ILE A 316 -16.14 24.93 7.30
CA ILE A 316 -16.45 25.91 8.33
C ILE A 316 -17.97 26.08 8.48
N GLU A 317 -18.72 26.09 7.37
CA GLU A 317 -20.18 26.28 7.38
C GLU A 317 -20.97 25.16 8.08
N TYR A 318 -20.61 23.89 7.86
CA TYR A 318 -21.22 22.76 8.56
C TYR A 318 -20.82 22.71 10.04
N GLY A 319 -19.60 23.13 10.35
CA GLY A 319 -19.12 23.19 11.73
C GLY A 319 -19.71 24.36 12.54
N ILE A 320 -20.03 25.49 11.89
CA ILE A 320 -20.66 26.65 12.54
C ILE A 320 -22.01 26.27 13.15
N GLN A 321 -22.86 25.56 12.41
CA GLN A 321 -24.19 25.17 12.91
C GLN A 321 -24.11 24.17 14.07
N ARG A 322 -23.08 23.34 14.10
CA ARG A 322 -22.86 22.35 15.17
C ARG A 322 -22.12 22.93 16.38
N GLY A 323 -21.33 23.98 16.19
CA GLY A 323 -20.49 24.60 17.22
C GLY A 323 -19.05 24.03 17.30
N TRP A 324 -18.67 23.12 16.41
CA TRP A 324 -17.31 22.58 16.30
C TRP A 324 -16.98 22.24 14.83
N LEU A 325 -15.76 22.53 14.40
CA LEU A 325 -15.34 22.42 12.99
C LEU A 325 -14.70 21.08 12.64
N ILE A 326 -14.17 20.36 13.63
CA ILE A 326 -13.47 19.09 13.46
C ILE A 326 -14.32 18.00 14.09
N GLU A 327 -14.61 16.93 13.33
CA GLU A 327 -15.25 15.72 13.84
C GLU A 327 -14.21 14.75 14.42
N GLU A 328 -14.56 14.09 15.53
CA GLU A 328 -13.71 13.07 16.18
C GLU A 328 -13.86 11.67 15.56
#